data_AF-A0A8X7U8Q1-F1
#
_entry.id   AF-A0A8X7U8Q1-F1
#
_cell.length_a   1.000
_cell.length_b   1.000
_cell.length_c   1.000
_cell.angle_alpha   90.00
_cell.angle_beta   90.00
_cell.angle_gamma   90.00
#
_symmetry.space_group_name_H-M   'P 1'
#
loop_
_entity.id
_entity.type
_entity.pdbx_description
1 polymer ?
#
loop_
_entity_poly.entity_id
_entity_poly.type
_entity_poly.pdbx_seq_one_letter_code
_entity_poly.pdbx_strand_id
1 'polypeptide(L)' 'MNYDDYALVEQSFASSLIETLKLMIRSFFGENPKESGCLSRIVTKKHFQRLARLLNDPGVQASIVYGGSTIFL' A
#
# COMPACT_ATOMS: atom_id res chain seq x y z
N MET A 1 1.81 22.13 -3.20
CA MET A 1 2.52 20.95 -3.73
C MET A 1 1.57 19.78 -3.56
N ASN A 2 0.99 19.31 -4.67
CA ASN A 2 0.15 18.12 -4.68
C ASN A 2 1.10 16.94 -4.49
N TYR A 3 1.14 16.36 -3.29
CA TYR A 3 1.77 15.06 -3.11
C TYR A 3 0.86 14.06 -3.81
N ASP A 4 1.40 13.30 -4.76
CA ASP A 4 0.59 12.46 -5.64
C ASP A 4 -0.19 11.41 -4.84
N ASP A 5 -1.49 11.66 -4.64
CA ASP A 5 -2.43 10.71 -4.02
C ASP A 5 -2.72 9.52 -4.94
N TYR A 6 -2.40 9.64 -6.24
CA TYR A 6 -2.60 8.63 -7.27
C TYR A 6 -1.60 8.77 -8.42
N ALA A 7 -1.33 7.66 -9.13
CA ALA A 7 -0.53 7.64 -10.35
C ALA A 7 -1.42 7.35 -11.56
N LEU A 8 -1.29 8.15 -12.63
CA LEU A 8 -1.91 7.87 -13.92
C LEU A 8 -0.94 7.06 -14.77
N VAL A 9 -1.43 5.97 -15.36
CA VAL A 9 -0.64 5.08 -16.21
C VAL A 9 -1.47 4.67 -17.42
N GLU A 10 -0.82 4.59 -18.59
CA GLU A 10 -1.46 4.02 -19.77
C GLU A 10 -1.71 2.53 -19.55
N GLN A 11 -2.87 2.03 -19.97
CA GLN A 11 -3.31 0.66 -19.69
C GLN A 11 -2.31 -0.40 -20.13
N SER A 12 -1.60 -0.17 -21.24
CA SER A 12 -0.54 -1.04 -21.78
C SER A 12 0.64 -1.25 -20.81
N PHE A 13 0.90 -0.28 -19.92
CA PHE A 13 2.01 -0.32 -18.96
C PHE A 13 1.57 -0.65 -17.53
N ALA A 14 0.26 -0.74 -17.25
CA ALA A 14 -0.26 -0.92 -15.89
C ALA A 14 0.33 -2.16 -15.19
N SER A 15 0.39 -3.30 -15.90
CA SER A 15 0.94 -4.55 -15.34
C SER A 15 2.44 -4.42 -15.03
N SER A 16 3.22 -3.83 -15.94
CA SER A 16 4.67 -3.65 -15.78
C SER A 16 5.00 -2.71 -14.63
N LEU A 17 4.20 -1.65 -14.45
CA LEU A 17 4.32 -0.73 -13.33
C LEU A 17 4.06 -1.45 -12.00
N ILE A 18 2.97 -2.22 -11.90
CA ILE A 18 2.62 -2.96 -10.68
C ILE A 18 3.75 -3.91 -10.28
N GLU A 19 4.30 -4.69 -11.21
CA GLU A 19 5.38 -5.63 -10.90
C GLU A 19 6.69 -4.92 -10.49
N THR A 20 7.01 -3.80 -11.13
CA THR A 20 8.17 -2.99 -10.77
C THR A 20 8.01 -2.38 -9.38
N LEU A 21 6.83 -1.85 -9.05
CA LEU A 21 6.55 -1.29 -7.72
C LEU A 21 6.67 -2.36 -6.62
N LYS A 22 6.15 -3.58 -6.86
CA LYS A 22 6.31 -4.70 -5.92
C LYS A 22 7.79 -5.00 -5.65
N LEU A 23 8.62 -5.04 -6.69
CA LEU A 23 10.07 -5.26 -6.56
C LEU A 23 10.75 -4.13 -5.78
N MET A 24 10.40 -2.88 -6.09
CA MET A 24 10.96 -1.72 -5.38
C MET A 24 10.59 -1.75 -3.90
N ILE A 25 9.32 -1.99 -3.55
CA ILE A 25 8.89 -2.10 -2.15
C ILE A 25 9.71 -3.16 -1.40
N ARG A 26 9.92 -4.34 -1.99
CA ARG A 26 10.77 -5.38 -1.40
C ARG A 26 12.23 -4.96 -1.28
N SER A 27 12.78 -4.24 -2.26
CA SER A 27 14.15 -3.74 -2.20
C SER A 27 14.36 -2.72 -1.06
N PHE A 28 13.34 -1.91 -0.74
CA PHE A 28 13.43 -0.92 0.34
C PHE A 28 13.13 -1.49 1.72
N PHE A 29 12.17 -2.41 1.83
CA PHE A 29 11.64 -2.87 3.11
C PHE A 29 11.88 -4.36 3.40
N GLY A 30 12.51 -5.09 2.48
CA GLY A 30 12.71 -6.54 2.58
C GLY A 30 11.45 -7.36 2.28
N GLU A 31 11.57 -8.68 2.39
CA GLU A 31 10.47 -9.62 2.17
C GLU A 31 9.37 -9.51 3.23
N ASN A 32 9.74 -9.15 4.46
CA ASN A 32 8.79 -8.82 5.52
C ASN A 32 8.93 -7.35 5.94
N PRO A 33 8.16 -6.43 5.33
CA PRO A 33 8.23 -5.01 5.66
C PRO A 33 8.02 -4.69 7.15
N LYS A 34 7.35 -5.56 7.91
CA LYS A 34 7.13 -5.38 9.37
C LYS A 34 8.40 -5.50 10.20
N GLU A 35 9.39 -6.24 9.70
CA GLU A 35 10.70 -6.40 10.32
C GLU A 35 11.69 -5.32 9.85
N SER A 36 11.31 -4.52 8.84
CA SER A 36 12.14 -3.42 8.35
C SER A 36 12.26 -2.31 9.39
N GLY A 37 13.50 -1.91 9.70
CA GLY A 37 13.77 -0.71 10.50
C GLY A 37 13.40 0.60 9.78
N CYS A 38 13.12 0.55 8.48
CA CYS A 38 12.82 1.71 7.65
C CYS A 38 11.31 1.99 7.51
N LEU A 39 10.44 1.07 7.95
CA LEU A 39 9.00 1.24 7.85
C LEU A 39 8.46 2.07 9.01
N SER A 40 7.90 3.24 8.70
CA SER A 40 7.23 4.08 9.69
C SER A 40 5.87 3.52 10.12
N ARG A 41 5.33 4.00 11.25
CA ARG A 41 4.06 3.54 11.82
C ARG A 41 3.02 4.65 11.81
N ILE A 42 1.74 4.25 11.73
CA ILE A 42 0.62 5.19 11.86
C ILE A 42 0.53 5.66 13.31
N VAL A 43 0.57 6.98 13.49
CA VAL A 43 0.76 7.65 14.79
C VAL A 43 -0.35 7.37 15.82
N THR A 44 -1.61 7.17 15.40
CA THR A 44 -2.73 6.96 16.32
C THR A 44 -3.67 5.84 15.87
N LYS A 45 -4.34 5.23 16.85
CA LYS A 45 -5.41 4.25 16.63
C LYS A 45 -6.54 4.83 15.77
N LYS A 46 -6.92 6.09 15.97
CA LYS A 46 -7.96 6.77 15.19
C LYS A 46 -7.58 6.87 13.70
N HIS A 47 -6.35 7.27 13.41
CA HIS A 47 -5.86 7.35 12.02
C HIS A 47 -5.77 5.96 11.38
N PHE A 48 -5.32 4.97 12.15
CA PHE A 48 -5.28 3.59 11.70
C PHE A 48 -6.68 3.05 11.35
N GLN A 49 -7.67 3.22 12.24
CA GLN A 49 -9.05 2.77 12.02
C GLN A 49 -9.69 3.43 10.80
N ARG A 50 -9.40 4.72 10.56
CA ARG A 50 -9.88 5.42 9.36
C ARG A 50 -9.36 4.77 8.07
N LEU A 51 -8.06 4.48 8.00
CA LEU A 51 -7.44 3.81 6.85
C LEU A 51 -7.92 2.36 6.70
N ALA A 52 -8.05 1.64 7.82
CA ALA A 52 -8.53 0.26 7.81
C ALA A 52 -9.96 0.15 7.27
N ARG A 53 -10.84 1.08 7.65
CA ARG A 53 -12.21 1.14 7.09
C ARG A 53 -12.23 1.41 5.59
N LEU A 54 -11.34 2.28 5.09
CA LEU A 54 -11.22 2.54 3.66
C LEU A 54 -10.75 1.29 2.89
N LEU A 55 -9.74 0.60 3.40
CA LEU A 55 -9.19 -0.61 2.77
C LEU A 55 -10.14 -1.81 2.83
N ASN A 56 -11.00 -1.87 3.87
CA ASN A 56 -12.00 -2.92 4.04
C ASN A 56 -13.33 -2.61 3.34
N ASP A 57 -13.46 -1.48 2.64
CA ASP A 57 -14.59 -1.26 1.74
C ASP A 57 -14.56 -2.33 0.64
N PRO A 58 -15.67 -3.03 0.34
CA PRO A 58 -15.67 -4.14 -0.62
C PRO A 58 -15.16 -3.76 -2.02
N GLY A 59 -15.45 -2.55 -2.49
CA GLY A 59 -14.99 -2.09 -3.80
C GLY A 59 -13.50 -1.81 -3.83
N VAL A 60 -12.97 -1.23 -2.74
CA VAL A 60 -11.53 -1.02 -2.59
C VAL A 60 -10.83 -2.36 -2.44
N GLN A 61 -11.29 -3.23 -1.56
CA GLN A 61 -10.68 -4.53 -1.29
C GLN A 61 -10.57 -5.40 -2.54
N ALA A 62 -11.61 -5.39 -3.39
CA ALA A 62 -11.60 -6.10 -4.67
C ALA A 62 -10.57 -5.55 -5.68
N SER A 63 -10.10 -4.31 -5.49
CA SER A 63 -9.11 -3.66 -6.36
C SER A 63 -7.66 -3.74 -5.85
N ILE A 64 -7.44 -4.23 -4.63
CA ILE A 64 -6.09 -4.33 -4.04
C ILE A 64 -5.31 -5.46 -4.72
N VAL A 65 -4.20 -5.10 -5.38
CA VAL A 65 -3.30 -6.04 -6.07
C VAL A 65 -2.03 -6.40 -5.28
N TYR A 66 -1.71 -5.64 -4.23
CA TYR A 66 -0.55 -5.87 -3.36
C TYR A 66 -0.73 -5.17 -2.00
N GLY A 67 -0.36 -5.83 -0.90
CA GLY A 67 -0.47 -5.28 0.46
C GLY A 67 -1.91 -5.28 1.00
N GLY A 68 -2.35 -4.17 1.60
CA GLY A 68 -3.73 -4.00 2.08
C GLY A 68 -4.09 -4.69 3.40
N SER A 69 -3.14 -5.34 4.07
CA SER A 69 -3.41 -5.99 5.36
C SER A 69 -3.67 -4.96 6.46
N THR A 70 -4.86 -5.02 7.04
CA THR A 70 -5.32 -4.16 8.15
C THR A 70 -5.52 -4.95 9.45
N ILE A 71 -5.19 -6.25 9.45
CA ILE A 71 -5.29 -7.08 10.64
C ILE A 71 -4.14 -6.70 11.56
N PHE A 72 -4.49 -6.00 12.64
CA PHE A 72 -3.65 -5.71 13.79
C PHE A 72 -4.39 -6.14 15.04
N LEU A 73 -4.24 -7.43 15.36
CA LEU A 73 -3.93 -8.01 16.67
C LEU A 73 -3.35 -9.40 16.41
#